data_AF-A0A427TKQ8-F1
#
_entry.id   AF-A0A427TKQ8-F1
#
_cell.length_a   1.000
_cell.length_b   1.000
_cell.length_c   1.000
_cell.angle_alpha   90.00
_cell.angle_beta   90.00
_cell.angle_gamma   90.00
#
_symmetry.space_group_name_H-M   'P 1'
#
loop_
_entity.id
_entity.type
_entity.pdbx_description
1 polymer ?
#
loop_
_entity_poly.entity_id
_entity_poly.type
_entity_poly.pdbx_seq_one_letter_code
_entity_poly.pdbx_strand_id
1 'polypeptide(L)'
;MSLVSIVAREDFISVVTDFGNQQMMGDYVRFKEIIPDTAFIAFAGDEEYACMAMTAADTLVKQGFTLKEIAESIQSSIINKGFNFYESGRGFEAVIAGYSLEGEAQYHIVSNSKPLESYYPGTGESLYYANGAEPMLVLERSLKMHGMGTVDQAQAAQIHLLKEAAKFIPNINTQPTTHVLKKAH
;
A
#
# COMPACT_ATOMS: atom_id res chain seq x y z
N MET A 1 -1.79 15.19 -3.39
CA MET A 1 -1.68 13.75 -3.73
C MET A 1 -1.16 13.06 -2.49
N SER A 2 -1.68 11.89 -2.13
CA SER A 2 -1.21 11.14 -0.96
C SER A 2 -0.02 10.24 -1.30
N LEU A 3 0.69 9.77 -0.28
CA LEU A 3 1.82 8.87 -0.38
C LEU A 3 1.56 7.57 0.42
N VAL A 4 1.78 6.45 -0.25
CA VAL A 4 1.82 5.11 0.31
C VAL A 4 3.16 4.50 -0.11
N SER A 5 3.90 4.01 0.87
CA SER A 5 5.14 3.27 0.64
C SER A 5 5.10 1.93 1.36
N ILE A 6 5.61 0.90 0.71
CA ILE A 6 5.74 -0.45 1.26
C ILE A 6 7.18 -0.95 1.08
N VAL A 7 7.66 -1.68 2.08
CA VAL A 7 8.86 -2.52 2.02
C VAL A 7 8.45 -3.89 2.51
N ALA A 8 8.65 -4.91 1.68
CA ALA A 8 8.22 -6.27 1.94
C ALA A 8 9.40 -7.24 1.86
N ARG A 9 9.45 -8.13 2.84
CA ARG A 9 10.41 -9.22 2.98
C ARG A 9 9.70 -10.48 3.44
N GLU A 10 10.41 -11.61 3.39
CA GLU A 10 9.87 -12.90 3.86
C GLU A 10 9.40 -12.87 5.33
N ASP A 11 10.02 -12.03 6.18
CA ASP A 11 9.84 -11.99 7.63
C ASP A 11 9.03 -10.79 8.13
N PHE A 12 8.92 -9.72 7.33
CA PHE A 12 8.07 -8.57 7.65
C PHE A 12 7.53 -7.84 6.41
N ILE A 13 6.42 -7.14 6.59
CA ILE A 13 5.89 -6.17 5.63
C ILE A 13 5.66 -4.85 6.37
N SER A 14 6.35 -3.79 5.94
CA SER A 14 6.23 -2.44 6.51
C SER A 14 5.53 -1.52 5.53
N VAL A 15 4.46 -0.86 5.98
CA VAL A 15 3.78 0.20 5.23
C VAL A 15 3.87 1.53 5.98
N VAL A 16 4.14 2.59 5.22
CA VAL A 16 4.14 3.96 5.72
C VAL A 16 3.27 4.81 4.81
N THR A 17 2.39 5.60 5.41
CA THR A 17 1.52 6.54 4.70
C THR A 17 1.67 7.95 5.28
N ASP A 18 1.34 8.95 4.47
CA ASP A 18 1.32 10.37 4.84
C ASP A 18 0.00 10.80 5.48
N PHE A 19 -0.74 9.90 6.13
CA PHE A 19 -1.98 10.25 6.81
C PHE A 19 -1.91 9.71 8.21
N GLY A 20 -1.85 10.60 9.22
CA GLY A 20 -1.91 10.23 10.63
C GLY A 20 -3.10 9.31 10.93
N ASN A 21 -3.04 8.55 12.04
CA ASN A 21 -4.12 7.72 12.58
C ASN A 21 -5.35 8.56 13.03
N GLN A 22 -5.87 9.45 12.19
CA GLN A 22 -7.01 10.31 12.55
C GLN A 22 -8.33 9.57 12.33
N GLN A 23 -8.88 9.15 13.46
CA GLN A 23 -10.18 8.54 13.67
C GLN A 23 -11.29 9.59 13.93
N MET A 24 -11.15 10.85 13.50
CA MET A 24 -12.05 11.92 13.95
C MET A 24 -12.64 12.73 12.80
N MET A 25 -13.93 12.45 12.56
CA MET A 25 -14.95 13.19 11.81
C MET A 25 -14.77 13.28 10.29
N GLY A 26 -15.23 12.23 9.60
CA GLY A 26 -15.42 12.21 8.14
C GLY A 26 -14.89 10.97 7.41
N ASP A 27 -14.40 9.97 8.15
CA ASP A 27 -14.10 8.59 7.76
C ASP A 27 -13.37 8.35 6.42
N TYR A 28 -12.31 9.13 6.14
CA TYR A 28 -11.37 8.74 5.10
C TYR A 28 -10.29 7.78 5.60
N VAL A 29 -10.57 6.48 5.48
CA VAL A 29 -9.68 5.39 5.90
C VAL A 29 -8.67 5.08 4.78
N ARG A 30 -7.45 5.65 4.86
CA ARG A 30 -6.34 5.35 3.91
C ARG A 30 -5.56 4.07 4.23
N PHE A 31 -5.88 3.41 5.33
CA PHE A 31 -5.28 2.16 5.75
C PHE A 31 -6.29 1.32 6.52
N LYS A 32 -6.37 0.03 6.24
CA LYS A 32 -7.19 -0.90 6.99
C LYS A 32 -6.59 -2.29 7.03
N GLU A 33 -6.58 -2.90 8.20
CA GLU A 33 -6.41 -4.35 8.31
C GLU A 33 -7.65 -5.06 7.80
N ILE A 34 -7.47 -5.90 6.78
CA ILE A 34 -8.57 -6.69 6.19
C ILE A 34 -8.61 -8.10 6.80
N ILE A 35 -7.47 -8.59 7.30
CA ILE A 35 -7.36 -9.78 8.14
C ILE A 35 -6.43 -9.41 9.29
N PRO A 36 -6.88 -9.45 10.56
CA PRO A 36 -6.08 -9.07 11.72
C PRO A 36 -4.71 -9.74 11.72
N ASP A 37 -3.66 -8.95 11.93
CA ASP A 37 -2.24 -9.37 11.99
C ASP A 37 -1.72 -10.13 10.75
N THR A 38 -2.50 -10.21 9.67
CA THR A 38 -2.19 -11.08 8.51
C THR A 38 -2.19 -10.31 7.19
N ALA A 39 -3.11 -9.36 7.02
CA ALA A 39 -3.24 -8.62 5.78
C ALA A 39 -3.89 -7.23 5.97
N PHE A 40 -3.45 -6.28 5.16
CA PHE A 40 -3.98 -4.93 5.11
C PHE A 40 -4.19 -4.44 3.67
N ILE A 41 -4.91 -3.33 3.57
CA ILE A 41 -5.00 -2.49 2.38
C ILE A 41 -4.65 -1.04 2.73
N ALA A 42 -3.86 -0.38 1.88
CA ALA A 42 -3.49 1.02 2.00
C ALA A 42 -3.76 1.77 0.70
N PHE A 43 -4.23 3.02 0.77
CA PHE A 43 -4.78 3.74 -0.39
C PHE A 43 -4.09 5.07 -0.68
N ALA A 44 -3.99 5.39 -1.95
CA ALA A 44 -3.63 6.70 -2.46
C ALA A 44 -4.59 7.19 -3.56
N GLY A 45 -4.84 8.50 -3.57
CA GLY A 45 -5.70 9.13 -4.57
C GLY A 45 -7.12 9.36 -4.08
N ASP A 46 -8.08 9.06 -4.95
CA ASP A 46 -9.49 9.41 -4.82
C ASP A 46 -10.22 8.73 -3.67
N GLU A 47 -11.09 9.49 -3.01
CA GLU A 47 -11.75 9.05 -1.80
C GLU A 47 -12.86 8.02 -2.02
N GLU A 48 -13.68 8.24 -3.03
CA GLU A 48 -14.79 7.36 -3.37
C GLU A 48 -14.26 5.98 -3.77
N TYR A 49 -13.19 5.95 -4.58
CA TYR A 49 -12.56 4.70 -5.02
C TYR A 49 -11.90 3.94 -3.87
N ALA A 50 -11.27 4.61 -2.91
CA ALA A 50 -10.73 3.97 -1.71
C ALA A 50 -11.83 3.34 -0.85
N CYS A 51 -12.95 4.05 -0.63
CA CYS A 51 -14.08 3.51 0.12
C CYS A 51 -14.70 2.27 -0.56
N MET A 52 -14.84 2.32 -1.89
CA MET A 52 -15.32 1.19 -2.69
C MET A 52 -14.37 -0.02 -2.60
N ALA A 53 -13.07 0.20 -2.77
CA ALA A 53 -12.05 -0.85 -2.71
C ALA A 53 -11.97 -1.47 -1.30
N MET A 54 -12.06 -0.65 -0.25
CA MET A 54 -12.12 -1.12 1.13
C MET A 54 -13.33 -2.01 1.40
N THR A 55 -14.51 -1.58 0.97
CA THR A 55 -15.76 -2.34 1.14
C THR A 55 -15.72 -3.66 0.36
N ALA A 56 -15.14 -3.65 -0.84
CA ALA A 56 -14.93 -4.85 -1.64
C ALA A 56 -13.96 -5.81 -0.95
N ALA A 57 -12.82 -5.33 -0.44
CA ALA A 57 -11.83 -6.14 0.26
C ALA A 57 -12.45 -6.86 1.47
N ASP A 58 -13.18 -6.14 2.32
CA ASP A 58 -13.89 -6.71 3.48
C ASP A 58 -14.85 -7.84 3.07
N THR A 59 -15.58 -7.63 1.99
CA THR A 59 -16.59 -8.58 1.51
C THR A 59 -15.91 -9.84 0.97
N LEU A 60 -14.86 -9.68 0.18
CA LEU A 60 -14.14 -10.77 -0.46
C LEU A 60 -13.32 -11.60 0.54
N VAL A 61 -12.74 -10.96 1.56
CA VAL A 61 -12.10 -11.67 2.69
C VAL A 61 -13.12 -12.56 3.40
N LYS A 62 -14.31 -12.06 3.70
CA LYS A 62 -15.38 -12.86 4.34
C LYS A 62 -15.87 -14.02 3.47
N GLN A 63 -15.66 -13.94 2.16
CA GLN A 63 -15.96 -15.00 1.21
C GLN A 63 -14.81 -15.98 1.02
N GLY A 64 -13.66 -15.77 1.67
CA GLY A 64 -12.50 -16.66 1.62
C GLY A 64 -11.59 -16.46 0.42
N PHE A 65 -11.65 -15.31 -0.25
CA PHE A 65 -10.77 -15.01 -1.38
C PHE A 65 -9.33 -14.77 -0.90
N THR A 66 -8.37 -15.19 -1.71
CA THR A 66 -6.95 -14.91 -1.50
C THR A 66 -6.62 -13.43 -1.75
N LEU A 67 -5.49 -12.93 -1.25
CA LEU A 67 -5.07 -11.53 -1.44
C LEU A 67 -4.97 -11.15 -2.92
N LYS A 68 -4.46 -12.07 -3.75
CA LYS A 68 -4.40 -11.89 -5.20
C LYS A 68 -5.78 -11.77 -5.83
N GLU A 69 -6.71 -12.68 -5.51
CA GLU A 69 -8.06 -12.65 -6.06
C GLU A 69 -8.83 -11.41 -5.59
N ILE A 70 -8.58 -10.94 -4.37
CA ILE A 70 -9.10 -9.66 -3.87
C ILE A 70 -8.58 -8.52 -4.74
N ALA A 71 -7.27 -8.45 -4.99
CA ALA A 71 -6.66 -7.42 -5.82
C ALA A 71 -7.19 -7.43 -7.26
N GLU A 72 -7.31 -8.61 -7.87
CA GLU A 72 -7.87 -8.80 -9.21
C GLU A 72 -9.34 -8.37 -9.29
N SER A 73 -10.13 -8.69 -8.27
CA SER A 73 -11.54 -8.32 -8.19
C SER A 73 -11.73 -6.81 -8.05
N ILE A 74 -10.92 -6.16 -7.23
CA ILE A 74 -10.96 -4.69 -7.05
C ILE A 74 -10.50 -4.00 -8.34
N GLN A 75 -9.37 -4.42 -8.92
CA GLN A 75 -8.85 -3.90 -10.18
C GLN A 75 -9.92 -3.99 -11.30
N SER A 76 -10.54 -5.17 -11.46
CA SER A 76 -11.57 -5.40 -12.47
C SER A 76 -12.81 -4.55 -12.22
N SER A 77 -13.24 -4.40 -10.97
CA SER A 77 -14.40 -3.59 -10.61
C SER A 77 -14.21 -2.10 -10.91
N ILE A 78 -12.99 -1.59 -10.74
CA ILE A 78 -12.64 -0.21 -11.03
C ILE A 78 -12.62 0.01 -12.55
N ILE A 79 -11.98 -0.87 -13.31
CA ILE A 79 -11.91 -0.77 -14.77
C ILE A 79 -13.31 -0.90 -15.40
N ASN A 80 -14.07 -1.93 -15.02
CA ASN A 80 -15.34 -2.26 -15.67
C ASN A 80 -16.48 -1.27 -15.39
N LYS A 81 -16.39 -0.48 -14.32
CA LYS A 81 -17.39 0.54 -13.97
C LYS A 81 -17.11 1.90 -14.64
N GLY A 82 -16.17 1.98 -15.57
CA GLY A 82 -15.81 3.23 -16.24
C GLY A 82 -15.05 4.21 -15.34
N PHE A 83 -14.41 3.70 -14.28
CA PHE A 83 -13.58 4.50 -13.38
C PHE A 83 -12.11 4.51 -13.78
N ASN A 84 -11.83 4.18 -15.05
CA ASN A 84 -10.50 4.31 -15.61
C ASN A 84 -10.06 5.77 -15.54
N PHE A 85 -8.79 6.00 -15.18
CA PHE A 85 -8.20 7.33 -15.04
C PHE A 85 -8.44 8.21 -16.28
N TYR A 86 -8.36 7.63 -17.48
CA TYR A 86 -8.56 8.36 -18.74
C TYR A 86 -9.99 8.86 -18.94
N GLU A 87 -10.99 8.23 -18.31
CA GLU A 87 -12.40 8.60 -18.43
C GLU A 87 -12.83 9.52 -17.28
N SER A 88 -12.36 9.27 -16.06
CA SER A 88 -12.77 10.01 -14.87
C SER A 88 -11.87 11.19 -14.50
N GLY A 89 -10.61 11.19 -14.95
CA GLY A 89 -9.56 12.12 -14.50
C GLY A 89 -9.17 11.98 -13.02
N ARG A 90 -9.74 11.00 -12.30
CA ARG A 90 -9.56 10.79 -10.85
C ARG A 90 -8.60 9.63 -10.64
N GLY A 91 -7.41 9.89 -10.12
CA GLY A 91 -6.38 8.86 -9.88
C GLY A 91 -6.65 8.04 -8.62
N PHE A 92 -6.41 6.73 -8.70
CA PHE A 92 -6.46 5.81 -7.57
C PHE A 92 -5.38 4.74 -7.69
N GLU A 93 -4.66 4.54 -6.58
CA GLU A 93 -3.75 3.42 -6.38
C GLU A 93 -3.96 2.85 -4.97
N ALA A 94 -3.83 1.53 -4.82
CA ALA A 94 -3.90 0.87 -3.53
C ALA A 94 -2.89 -0.28 -3.46
N VAL A 95 -2.40 -0.53 -2.26
CA VAL A 95 -1.53 -1.66 -1.93
C VAL A 95 -2.31 -2.62 -1.06
N ILE A 96 -2.47 -3.85 -1.51
CA ILE A 96 -2.99 -4.96 -0.71
C ILE A 96 -1.80 -5.84 -0.37
N ALA A 97 -1.51 -6.03 0.91
CA ALA A 97 -0.33 -6.78 1.32
C ALA A 97 -0.61 -7.64 2.55
N GLY A 98 0.14 -8.71 2.68
CA GLY A 98 -0.01 -9.64 3.79
C GLY A 98 0.73 -10.94 3.53
N TYR A 99 0.40 -11.93 4.33
CA TYR A 99 0.92 -13.29 4.20
C TYR A 99 -0.12 -14.21 3.54
N SER A 100 0.33 -15.11 2.66
CA SER A 100 -0.48 -16.21 2.15
C SER A 100 -0.81 -17.21 3.28
N LEU A 101 -1.71 -18.16 3.01
CA LEU A 101 -1.98 -19.27 3.94
C LEU A 101 -0.74 -20.13 4.22
N GLU A 102 0.22 -20.14 3.29
CA GLU A 102 1.50 -20.84 3.42
C GLU A 102 2.56 -19.98 4.12
N GLY A 103 2.21 -18.75 4.52
CA GLY A 103 3.11 -17.82 5.22
C GLY A 103 4.08 -17.10 4.29
N GLU A 104 3.80 -17.04 2.99
CA GLU A 104 4.59 -16.29 2.02
C GLU A 104 4.15 -14.83 2.01
N ALA A 105 5.10 -13.90 2.18
CA ALA A 105 4.82 -12.49 2.05
C ALA A 105 4.45 -12.15 0.60
N GLN A 106 3.45 -11.30 0.43
CA GLN A 106 3.03 -10.82 -0.89
C GLN A 106 2.44 -9.41 -0.79
N TYR A 107 2.54 -8.67 -1.88
CA TYR A 107 1.76 -7.45 -2.06
C TYR A 107 1.34 -7.25 -3.51
N HIS A 108 0.22 -6.56 -3.68
CA HIS A 108 -0.42 -6.30 -4.96
C HIS A 108 -0.74 -4.81 -5.09
N ILE A 109 -0.38 -4.24 -6.23
CA ILE A 109 -0.64 -2.84 -6.56
C ILE A 109 -1.84 -2.76 -7.48
N VAL A 110 -2.94 -2.27 -6.95
CA VAL A 110 -4.17 -1.99 -7.69
C VAL A 110 -4.13 -0.55 -8.16
N SER A 111 -4.44 -0.27 -9.42
CA SER A 111 -4.41 1.07 -9.98
C SER A 111 -5.49 1.25 -11.04
N ASN A 112 -6.14 2.41 -11.08
CA ASN A 112 -7.06 2.72 -12.18
C ASN A 112 -6.38 3.30 -13.43
N SER A 113 -5.04 3.33 -13.45
CA SER A 113 -4.23 3.87 -14.55
C SER A 113 -3.21 2.87 -15.12
N LYS A 114 -2.96 1.77 -14.40
CA LYS A 114 -1.97 0.73 -14.74
C LYS A 114 -2.57 -0.67 -14.56
N PRO A 115 -2.00 -1.70 -15.21
CA PRO A 115 -2.31 -3.09 -14.91
C PRO A 115 -2.03 -3.42 -13.43
N LEU A 116 -2.69 -4.46 -12.93
CA LEU A 116 -2.38 -5.03 -11.61
C LEU A 116 -0.93 -5.53 -11.59
N GLU A 117 -0.17 -5.14 -10.57
CA GLU A 117 1.18 -5.64 -10.32
C GLU A 117 1.18 -6.49 -9.05
N SER A 118 1.93 -7.59 -9.03
CA SER A 118 1.98 -8.53 -7.91
C SER A 118 3.41 -8.96 -7.63
N TYR A 119 3.77 -8.99 -6.35
CA TYR A 119 5.14 -9.17 -5.89
C TYR A 119 5.18 -10.15 -4.72
N TYR A 120 6.18 -11.03 -4.74
CA TYR A 120 6.36 -12.12 -3.79
C TYR A 120 7.84 -12.15 -3.38
N PRO A 121 8.25 -11.40 -2.34
CA PRO A 121 9.65 -11.39 -1.92
C PRO A 121 10.12 -12.79 -1.53
N GLY A 122 11.16 -13.28 -2.21
CA GLY A 122 11.82 -14.53 -1.87
C GLY A 122 12.72 -14.43 -0.63
N THR A 123 13.31 -15.55 -0.25
CA THR A 123 14.26 -15.60 0.89
C THR A 123 15.46 -14.71 0.65
N GLY A 124 15.76 -13.85 1.63
CA GLY A 124 16.82 -12.83 1.52
C GLY A 124 16.52 -11.68 0.55
N GLU A 125 15.37 -11.67 -0.12
CA GLU A 125 14.97 -10.58 -1.01
C GLU A 125 14.26 -9.46 -0.23
N SER A 126 14.35 -8.24 -0.74
CA SER A 126 13.61 -7.10 -0.25
C SER A 126 12.99 -6.36 -1.42
N LEU A 127 11.67 -6.39 -1.49
CA LEU A 127 10.89 -5.68 -2.49
C LEU A 127 10.30 -4.42 -1.88
N TYR A 128 10.11 -3.39 -2.69
CA TYR A 128 9.63 -2.11 -2.20
C TYR A 128 8.86 -1.37 -3.28
N TYR A 129 7.99 -0.46 -2.84
CA TYR A 129 7.18 0.36 -3.72
C TYR A 129 6.83 1.68 -3.02
N ALA A 130 6.70 2.73 -3.83
CA ALA A 130 6.03 3.98 -3.47
C ALA A 130 5.17 4.42 -4.65
N ASN A 131 4.00 4.99 -4.38
CA ASN A 131 3.13 5.49 -5.45
C ASN A 131 3.74 6.75 -6.10
N GLY A 132 3.93 6.70 -7.42
CA GLY A 132 4.53 7.77 -8.22
C GLY A 132 6.03 7.57 -8.52
N ALA A 133 6.45 8.03 -9.70
CA ALA A 133 7.81 7.83 -10.20
C ALA A 133 8.88 8.56 -9.37
N GLU A 134 8.66 9.84 -9.05
CA GLU A 134 9.60 10.62 -8.23
C GLU A 134 9.70 10.10 -6.78
N PRO A 135 8.58 9.79 -6.08
CA PRO A 135 8.63 9.10 -4.80
C PRO A 135 9.41 7.79 -4.83
N MET A 136 9.25 6.98 -5.89
CA MET A 136 9.98 5.72 -6.02
C MET A 136 11.50 5.93 -6.09
N LEU A 137 11.96 6.94 -6.82
CA LEU A 137 13.39 7.31 -6.87
C LEU A 137 13.93 7.83 -5.53
N VAL A 138 13.09 8.51 -4.76
CA VAL A 138 13.45 8.96 -3.40
C VAL A 138 13.51 7.75 -2.46
N LEU A 139 12.56 6.82 -2.55
CA LEU A 139 12.55 5.60 -1.74
C LEU A 139 13.80 4.77 -1.99
N GLU A 140 14.16 4.53 -3.26
CA GLU A 140 15.35 3.78 -3.63
C GLU A 140 16.62 4.39 -3.01
N ARG A 141 16.78 5.72 -3.07
CA ARG A 141 17.89 6.42 -2.43
C ARG A 141 17.86 6.28 -0.91
N SER A 142 16.67 6.40 -0.31
CA SER A 142 16.48 6.28 1.14
C SER A 142 16.83 4.87 1.65
N LEU A 143 16.45 3.83 0.91
CA LEU A 143 16.79 2.44 1.22
C LEU A 143 18.30 2.18 1.10
N LYS A 144 19.00 2.81 0.16
CA LYS A 144 20.48 2.74 0.07
C LYS A 144 21.17 3.41 1.27
N MET A 145 20.56 4.43 1.87
CA MET A 145 21.11 5.15 3.02
C MET A 145 20.81 4.47 4.35
N HIS A 146 19.57 4.00 4.53
CA HIS A 146 19.08 3.47 5.82
C HIS A 146 19.04 1.93 5.87
N GLY A 147 19.06 1.27 4.71
CA GLY A 147 18.87 -0.17 4.59
C GLY A 147 17.40 -0.59 4.50
N MET A 148 17.21 -1.89 4.34
CA MET A 148 15.91 -2.58 4.36
C MET A 148 16.02 -3.97 5.02
N GLY A 149 17.10 -4.18 5.77
CA GLY A 149 17.46 -5.41 6.44
C GLY A 149 16.57 -5.74 7.65
N THR A 150 15.84 -4.76 8.16
CA THR A 150 15.03 -4.86 9.38
C THR A 150 13.85 -3.90 9.27
N VAL A 151 12.85 -4.08 10.14
CA VAL A 151 11.72 -3.17 10.26
C VAL A 151 12.18 -1.72 10.50
N ASP A 152 13.11 -1.50 11.44
CA ASP A 152 13.59 -0.16 11.78
C ASP A 152 14.28 0.54 10.61
N GLN A 153 15.09 -0.21 9.86
CA GLN A 153 15.77 0.31 8.66
C GLN A 153 14.76 0.67 7.56
N ALA A 154 13.80 -0.23 7.29
CA ALA A 154 12.76 0.00 6.30
C ALA A 154 11.91 1.22 6.66
N GLN A 155 11.45 1.33 7.90
CA GLN A 155 10.68 2.48 8.36
C GLN A 155 11.50 3.77 8.34
N ALA A 156 12.78 3.75 8.72
CA ALA A 156 13.64 4.92 8.61
C ALA A 156 13.74 5.41 7.15
N ALA A 157 13.90 4.50 6.19
CA ALA A 157 13.89 4.82 4.76
C ALA A 157 12.55 5.40 4.29
N GLN A 158 11.44 4.79 4.69
CA GLN A 158 10.09 5.21 4.30
C GLN A 158 9.68 6.57 4.93
N ILE A 159 10.10 6.84 6.17
CA ILE A 159 9.89 8.13 6.84
C ILE A 159 10.80 9.20 6.22
N HIS A 160 12.04 8.85 5.85
CA HIS A 160 12.90 9.76 5.10
C HIS A 160 12.29 10.12 3.75
N LEU A 161 11.78 9.13 3.01
CA LEU A 161 11.00 9.35 1.80
C LEU A 161 9.88 10.36 2.03
N LEU A 162 9.07 10.20 3.07
CA LEU A 162 7.94 11.08 3.36
C LEU A 162 8.37 12.55 3.50
N LYS A 163 9.47 12.79 4.22
CA LYS A 163 10.03 14.13 4.43
C LYS A 163 10.56 14.76 3.14
N GLU A 164 11.20 13.96 2.28
CA GLU A 164 11.72 14.43 1.00
C GLU A 164 10.60 14.65 -0.02
N ALA A 165 9.61 13.75 -0.07
CA ALA A 165 8.42 13.85 -0.92
C ALA A 165 7.61 15.11 -0.65
N ALA A 166 7.49 15.53 0.61
CA ALA A 166 6.79 16.75 1.00
C ALA A 166 7.38 18.04 0.39
N LYS A 167 8.61 18.00 -0.13
CA LYS A 167 9.24 19.15 -0.80
C LYS A 167 8.72 19.40 -2.21
N PHE A 168 8.14 18.39 -2.86
CA PHE A 168 7.71 18.46 -4.26
C PHE A 168 6.30 17.92 -4.52
N ILE A 169 5.71 17.17 -3.59
CA ILE A 169 4.31 16.77 -3.65
C ILE A 169 3.49 17.67 -2.71
N PRO A 170 2.56 18.48 -3.25
CA PRO A 170 1.69 19.30 -2.42
C PRO A 170 0.81 18.46 -1.49
N ASN A 171 0.62 18.94 -0.27
CA ASN A 171 -0.28 18.41 0.76
C ASN A 171 0.08 17.03 1.32
N ILE A 172 1.35 16.61 1.21
CA ILE A 172 1.86 15.47 1.98
C ILE A 172 1.95 15.85 3.46
N ASN A 173 1.34 15.07 4.35
CA ASN A 173 1.55 15.23 5.79
C ASN A 173 2.87 14.57 6.20
N THR A 174 3.74 15.32 6.87
CA THR A 174 5.02 14.78 7.35
C THR A 174 4.90 13.98 8.65
N GLN A 175 3.71 13.83 9.22
CA GLN A 175 3.43 12.91 10.32
C GLN A 175 3.09 11.53 9.75
N PRO A 176 4.03 10.58 9.75
CA PRO A 176 3.81 9.27 9.17
C PRO A 176 2.81 8.47 10.02
N THR A 177 1.96 7.70 9.34
CA THR A 177 1.38 6.49 9.93
C THR A 177 2.17 5.31 9.46
N THR A 178 2.51 4.43 10.40
CA THR A 178 3.31 3.24 10.14
C THR A 178 2.56 2.02 10.62
N HIS A 179 2.55 0.96 9.82
CA HIS A 179 2.05 -0.34 10.23
C HIS A 179 3.02 -1.43 9.76
N VAL A 180 3.14 -2.49 10.56
CA VAL A 180 4.06 -3.60 10.30
C VAL A 180 3.34 -4.91 10.56
N LEU A 181 3.30 -5.75 9.54
CA LEU A 181 2.99 -7.16 9.69
C LEU A 181 4.30 -7.91 9.90
N LYS A 182 4.35 -8.77 10.90
CA LYS A 182 5.44 -9.72 11.11
C LYS A 182 4.92 -11.11 10.81
N LYS A 183 5.76 -11.94 10.20
CA LYS A 183 5.42 -13.34 9.97
C LYS A 183 5.14 -14.03 11.31
N ALA A 184 3.98 -14.68 11.44
CA ALA A 184 3.67 -15.49 12.62
C ALA A 184 4.66 -16.66 12.72
N HIS A 185 5.15 -16.93 13.93
CA HIS A 185 6.05 -18.03 14.25
C HIS A 185 5.30 -19.32 14.57
#